data_AF-A0AAW7XBJ9-F1
#
_entry.id   AF-A0AAW7XBJ9-F1
#
_cell.length_a   1.000
_cell.length_b   1.000
_cell.length_c   1.000
_cell.angle_alpha   90.00
_cell.angle_beta   90.00
_cell.angle_gamma   90.00
#
_symmetry.space_group_name_H-M   'P 1'
#
loop_
_entity.id
_entity.type
_entity.pdbx_description
1 polymer ?
#
loop_
_entity_poly.entity_id
_entity_poly.type
_entity_poly.pdbx_seq_one_letter_code
_entity_poly.pdbx_strand_id
1 'polypeptide(L)'
;HVADIEVETIKAIATYLYISPASFESIKAMFYENSESAYQILEISKSDDNDTIKKAYRRLVKEHHPEKLAHLGEEHMKGAQEKFQKIQEAYETVKKERGI
;
A
#
# COMPACT_ATOMS: atom_id res chain seq x y z
N HIS A 1 -1.76 2.39 -8.30
CA HIS A 1 -2.46 3.51 -7.65
C HIS A 1 -3.28 4.22 -8.68
N VAL A 2 -4.54 4.47 -8.36
CA VAL A 2 -5.39 5.38 -9.09
C VAL A 2 -5.74 6.48 -8.08
N ALA A 3 -5.49 7.73 -8.43
CA ALA A 3 -5.77 8.85 -7.54
C ALA A 3 -7.27 8.99 -7.32
N ASP A 4 -7.70 9.48 -6.15
CA ASP A 4 -9.13 9.66 -5.87
C ASP A 4 -9.80 10.53 -6.95
N ILE A 5 -9.07 11.51 -7.49
CA ILE A 5 -9.50 12.34 -8.61
C ILE A 5 -9.65 11.56 -9.92
N GLU A 6 -8.81 10.55 -10.16
CA GLU A 6 -8.92 9.67 -11.32
C GLU A 6 -10.13 8.74 -11.16
N VAL A 7 -10.38 8.20 -9.96
CA VAL A 7 -11.59 7.41 -9.68
C VAL A 7 -12.84 8.24 -9.87
N GLU A 8 -12.86 9.48 -9.36
CA GLU A 8 -13.97 10.43 -9.56
C GLU A 8 -14.18 10.73 -11.05
N THR A 9 -13.11 10.92 -11.82
CA THR A 9 -13.17 11.16 -13.26
C THR A 9 -13.71 9.94 -14.00
N ILE A 10 -13.24 8.74 -13.68
CA ILE A 10 -13.72 7.49 -14.29
C ILE A 10 -15.18 7.25 -13.91
N LYS A 11 -15.59 7.58 -12.69
CA LYS A 11 -17.00 7.52 -12.25
C LYS A 11 -17.89 8.50 -13.02
N ALA A 12 -17.41 9.71 -13.29
CA ALA A 12 -18.11 10.67 -14.14
C ALA A 12 -18.27 10.14 -15.58
N ILE A 13 -17.19 9.60 -16.17
CA ILE A 13 -17.23 8.97 -17.51
C ILE A 13 -18.21 7.79 -17.52
N ALA A 14 -18.17 6.91 -16.53
CA ALA A 14 -19.08 5.78 -16.40
C ALA A 14 -20.54 6.23 -16.32
N THR A 15 -20.81 7.35 -15.63
CA THR A 15 -22.14 7.96 -15.57
C THR A 15 -22.60 8.44 -16.94
N TYR A 16 -21.74 9.12 -17.71
CA TYR A 16 -22.05 9.53 -19.09
C TYR A 16 -22.28 8.36 -20.04
N LEU A 17 -21.67 7.21 -19.76
CA LEU A 17 -21.84 5.96 -20.50
C LEU A 17 -23.04 5.12 -20.01
N TYR A 18 -23.87 5.65 -19.09
CA TYR A 18 -25.00 4.94 -18.49
C TYR A 18 -24.64 3.61 -17.80
N ILE A 19 -23.41 3.49 -17.31
CA ILE A 19 -22.98 2.35 -16.49
C ILE A 19 -23.63 2.50 -15.10
N SER A 20 -24.30 1.44 -14.65
CA SER A 20 -24.94 1.46 -13.33
C SER A 20 -23.88 1.56 -12.21
N PRO A 21 -24.19 2.22 -11.08
CA PRO A 21 -23.27 2.30 -9.95
C PRO A 21 -22.81 0.92 -9.45
N ALA A 22 -23.70 -0.07 -9.46
CA ALA A 22 -23.39 -1.45 -9.08
C ALA A 22 -22.37 -2.08 -10.04
N SER A 23 -22.52 -1.88 -11.35
CA SER A 23 -21.57 -2.38 -12.35
C SER A 23 -20.21 -1.70 -12.22
N PHE A 24 -20.18 -0.39 -11.96
CA PHE A 24 -18.95 0.35 -11.71
C PHE A 24 -18.20 -0.18 -10.49
N GLU A 25 -18.88 -0.40 -9.36
CA GLU A 25 -18.24 -0.94 -8.15
C GLU A 25 -17.76 -2.39 -8.34
N SER A 26 -18.51 -3.25 -9.06
CA SER A 26 -18.05 -4.60 -9.40
C SER A 26 -16.78 -4.57 -10.25
N ILE A 27 -16.75 -3.76 -11.31
CA ILE A 27 -15.57 -3.64 -12.18
C ILE A 27 -14.41 -3.05 -11.39
N LYS A 28 -14.64 -1.98 -10.63
CA LYS A 28 -13.63 -1.37 -9.77
C LYS A 28 -13.04 -2.40 -8.81
N ALA A 29 -13.85 -3.18 -8.11
CA ALA A 29 -13.38 -4.22 -7.20
C ALA A 29 -12.54 -5.32 -7.88
N MET A 30 -12.74 -5.57 -9.18
CA MET A 30 -11.90 -6.51 -9.94
C MET A 30 -10.49 -5.98 -10.23
N PHE A 31 -10.29 -4.66 -10.21
CA PHE A 31 -9.04 -4.01 -10.62
C PHE A 31 -8.38 -3.15 -9.54
N TYR A 32 -9.12 -2.80 -8.48
CA TYR A 32 -8.63 -2.06 -7.33
C TYR A 32 -8.25 -3.05 -6.23
N GLU A 33 -6.96 -3.37 -6.13
CA GLU A 33 -6.45 -4.10 -4.97
C GLU A 33 -6.50 -3.21 -3.73
N ASN A 34 -7.06 -3.76 -2.64
CA ASN A 34 -7.17 -3.09 -1.35
C ASN A 34 -5.78 -2.74 -0.81
N SER A 35 -5.43 -1.47 -0.90
CA SER A 35 -4.30 -0.86 -0.19
C SER A 35 -4.39 -1.01 1.32
N GLU A 36 -5.54 -1.45 1.87
CA GLU A 36 -5.70 -1.83 3.28
C GLU A 36 -4.61 -2.79 3.75
N SER A 37 -4.22 -3.75 2.91
CA SER A 37 -3.12 -4.67 3.21
C SER A 37 -1.78 -3.93 3.41
N ALA A 38 -1.54 -2.88 2.64
CA ALA A 38 -0.33 -2.06 2.75
C ALA A 38 -0.32 -1.22 4.05
N TYR A 39 -1.46 -0.65 4.45
CA TYR A 39 -1.57 0.04 5.74
C TYR A 39 -1.38 -0.92 6.92
N GLN A 40 -1.93 -2.13 6.83
CA GLN A 40 -1.74 -3.18 7.83
C GLN A 40 -0.27 -3.63 7.94
N ILE A 41 0.42 -3.84 6.81
CA ILE A 41 1.85 -4.20 6.79
C ILE A 41 2.72 -3.11 7.43
N LEU A 42 2.35 -1.84 7.23
CA LEU A 42 3.05 -0.69 7.82
C LEU A 42 2.61 -0.39 9.26
N GLU A 43 1.66 -1.16 9.81
CA GLU A 43 1.08 -0.97 11.14
C GLU A 43 0.53 0.45 11.37
N ILE A 44 -0.12 1.00 10.35
CA ILE A 44 -0.68 2.36 10.35
C ILE A 44 -2.14 2.34 9.94
N SER A 45 -2.85 3.39 10.31
CA SER A 45 -4.22 3.63 9.85
C SER A 45 -4.22 4.39 8.52
N LYS A 46 -5.23 4.12 7.68
CA LYS A 46 -5.52 4.93 6.50
C LYS A 46 -5.88 6.38 6.85
N SER A 47 -6.15 6.70 8.11
CA SER A 47 -6.38 8.07 8.60
C SER A 47 -5.12 8.81 9.03
N ASP A 48 -3.97 8.14 9.13
CA ASP A 48 -2.74 8.75 9.68
C ASP A 48 -2.17 9.81 8.74
N ASP A 49 -1.39 10.75 9.26
CA ASP A 49 -0.75 11.80 8.45
C ASP A 49 0.48 11.27 7.70
N ASN A 50 0.87 11.96 6.62
CA ASN A 50 1.99 11.54 5.77
C ASN A 50 3.32 11.45 6.53
N ASP A 51 3.48 12.25 7.59
CA ASP A 51 4.65 12.20 8.45
C ASP A 51 4.68 10.95 9.34
N THR A 52 3.53 10.50 9.88
CA THR A 52 3.42 9.25 10.62
C THR A 52 3.72 8.06 9.71
N ILE A 53 3.23 8.07 8.47
CA ILE A 53 3.52 7.02 7.47
C ILE A 53 5.05 6.91 7.22
N LYS A 54 5.71 8.05 7.00
CA LYS A 54 7.18 8.09 6.80
C LYS A 54 7.94 7.64 8.05
N LYS A 55 7.46 7.99 9.25
CA LYS A 55 8.06 7.54 10.52
C LYS A 55 7.90 6.03 10.72
N ALA A 56 6.71 5.48 10.47
CA ALA A 56 6.43 4.05 10.57
C ALA A 56 7.30 3.24 9.61
N TYR A 57 7.41 3.67 8.35
CA TYR A 57 8.30 3.05 7.36
C TYR A 57 9.76 3.01 7.85
N ARG A 58 10.30 4.14 8.32
CA ARG A 58 11.67 4.20 8.84
C ARG A 58 11.89 3.31 10.07
N ARG A 59 10.88 3.19 10.95
CA ARG A 59 10.92 2.28 12.11
C ARG A 59 11.04 0.83 11.64
N LEU A 60 10.13 0.40 10.77
CA LEU A 60 10.06 -0.97 10.26
C LEU A 60 11.31 -1.36 9.46
N VAL A 61 11.83 -0.46 8.63
CA VAL A 61 13.11 -0.65 7.91
C VAL A 61 14.28 -0.86 8.87
N LYS A 62 14.34 -0.11 9.97
CA LYS A 62 15.41 -0.24 10.98
C LYS A 62 15.28 -1.52 11.83
N GLU A 63 14.07 -2.04 11.97
CA GLU A 63 13.77 -3.26 12.72
C GLU A 63 14.06 -4.52 11.88
N HIS A 64 13.69 -4.48 10.60
CA HIS A 64 13.84 -5.60 9.66
C HIS A 64 15.04 -5.45 8.71
N HIS A 65 16.01 -4.59 9.02
CA HIS A 65 17.19 -4.40 8.16
C HIS A 65 18.01 -5.71 8.09
N PRO A 66 18.36 -6.20 6.89
CA PRO A 66 19.08 -7.46 6.74
C PRO A 66 20.45 -7.45 7.45
N GLU A 67 21.11 -6.30 7.59
CA GLU A 67 22.38 -6.20 8.34
C GLU A 67 22.26 -6.57 9.82
N LYS A 68 21.12 -6.30 10.47
CA LYS A 68 20.90 -6.67 11.87
C LYS A 68 20.58 -8.15 12.07
N LEU A 69 20.26 -8.84 10.98
CA LEU A 69 19.84 -10.24 11.00
C LEU A 69 20.89 -11.14 10.35
N ALA A 70 21.95 -10.54 9.78
CA ALA A 70 23.12 -11.22 9.23
C ALA A 70 23.84 -12.12 10.27
N HIS A 71 23.66 -11.85 11.56
CA HIS A 71 24.27 -12.62 12.65
C HIS A 71 23.45 -13.85 13.06
N LEU A 72 22.17 -13.96 12.65
CA LEU A 72 21.26 -15.02 13.08
C LEU A 72 21.21 -16.25 12.13
N GLY A 73 21.95 -16.23 11.02
CA GLY A 73 22.00 -17.33 10.05
C GLY A 73 21.07 -17.16 8.84
N GLU A 74 21.26 -17.97 7.80
CA GLU A 74 20.64 -17.82 6.48
C GLU A 74 19.09 -17.85 6.49
N GLU A 75 18.48 -18.70 7.32
CA GLU A 75 17.01 -18.81 7.38
C GLU A 75 16.36 -17.54 7.92
N HIS A 76 16.95 -16.94 8.96
CA HIS A 76 16.49 -15.67 9.52
C HIS A 76 16.73 -14.51 8.56
N MET A 77 17.81 -14.56 7.76
CA MET A 77 18.06 -13.60 6.68
C MET A 77 16.98 -13.63 5.61
N LYS A 78 16.57 -14.82 5.12
CA LYS A 78 15.50 -14.92 4.11
C LYS A 78 14.18 -14.37 4.62
N GLY A 79 13.75 -14.76 5.82
CA GLY A 79 12.50 -14.25 6.41
C GLY A 79 12.52 -12.74 6.66
N ALA A 80 13.69 -12.20 7.06
CA ALA A 80 13.89 -10.77 7.19
C ALA A 80 13.79 -10.03 5.86
N GLN A 81 14.43 -10.57 4.82
CA GLN A 81 14.45 -10.00 3.49
C GLN A 81 13.05 -9.99 2.87
N GLU A 82 12.30 -11.07 3.00
CA GLU A 82 10.91 -11.13 2.53
C GLU A 82 10.02 -10.10 3.25
N LYS A 83 10.15 -9.98 4.58
CA LYS A 83 9.41 -8.95 5.34
C LYS A 83 9.83 -7.54 4.92
N PHE A 84 11.11 -7.30 4.75
CA PHE A 84 11.65 -6.02 4.32
C PHE A 84 11.09 -5.61 2.95
N GLN A 85 11.07 -6.55 2.01
CA GLN A 85 10.55 -6.33 0.67
C GLN A 85 9.05 -6.00 0.70
N LYS A 86 8.26 -6.73 1.50
CA LYS A 86 6.83 -6.42 1.72
C LYS A 86 6.60 -5.04 2.34
N ILE A 87 7.41 -4.63 3.31
CA ILE A 87 7.35 -3.29 3.91
C ILE A 87 7.61 -2.21 2.86
N GLN A 88 8.58 -2.45 1.97
CA GLN A 88 8.91 -1.53 0.89
C GLN A 88 7.80 -1.44 -0.15
N GLU A 89 7.24 -2.58 -0.58
CA GLU A 89 6.08 -2.64 -1.49
C GLU A 89 4.84 -1.97 -0.91
N ALA A 90 4.58 -2.18 0.39
CA ALA A 90 3.49 -1.53 1.10
C ALA A 90 3.69 -0.01 1.15
N TYR A 91 4.89 0.46 1.48
CA TYR A 91 5.20 1.89 1.48
C TYR A 91 5.09 2.51 0.10
N GLU A 92 5.57 1.84 -0.95
CA GLU A 92 5.37 2.30 -2.33
C GLU A 92 3.89 2.33 -2.71
N THR A 93 3.10 1.35 -2.26
CA THR A 93 1.66 1.31 -2.52
C THR A 93 0.94 2.49 -1.85
N VAL A 94 1.23 2.75 -0.57
CA VAL A 94 0.65 3.87 0.20
C VAL A 94 1.14 5.22 -0.31
N LYS A 95 2.44 5.32 -0.63
CA LYS A 95 3.05 6.53 -1.19
C LYS A 95 2.43 6.88 -2.53
N LYS A 96 2.27 5.88 -3.41
CA LYS A 96 1.50 6.05 -4.63
C LYS A 96 0.08 6.47 -4.25
N GLU A 97 -0.62 5.74 -3.36
CA GLU A 97 -2.00 6.04 -2.95
C GLU A 97 -2.28 7.48 -2.55
N ARG A 98 -1.35 8.08 -1.82
CA ARG A 98 -1.51 9.41 -1.25
C ARG A 98 -0.78 10.49 -2.03
N GLY A 99 -0.12 10.14 -3.14
CA GLY A 99 0.66 11.06 -3.96
C GLY A 99 1.83 11.72 -3.21
N ILE A 100 2.49 10.98 -2.30
CA ILE A 100 3.59 11.48 -1.44
C ILE A 100 4.99 11.15 -1.96
#